data_AF-A0AAQ3KZW1-F1
#
_entry.id   AF-A0AAQ3KZW1-F1
#
_cell.length_a   1.000
_cell.length_b   1.000
_cell.length_c   1.000
_cell.angle_alpha   90.00
_cell.angle_beta   90.00
_cell.angle_gamma   90.00
#
_symmetry.space_group_name_H-M   'P 1'
#
loop_
_entity.id
_entity.type
_entity.pdbx_description
1 polymer ?
#
loop_
_entity_poly.entity_id
_entity_poly.type
_entity_poly.pdbx_seq_one_letter_code
_entity_poly.pdbx_strand_id
1 'polypeptide(L)'
;MGMWVPSLLVLLCSAASLISAMSSAAPANNTSSSFSFKDNFDIMWAEDHFKTSPDGQTWYLYLDNTTGCGFQTRQRYRFGWFSMKLKLVGGDSAGVVTAYYMCSDLGAAPERDELDFEFLGNRTGQPYTIQTNVYKNGVGGREMRHTLWFDPTADFHTYSILWNNHHIVFFVDKVPIRVYKNNGRKPNDYFPDEKPMYMFSSIWNADDWATRGGLEKTDWKSAPFVSSYRDFHADGCQWKDPYPACASTTGDSWWDQNEAWSLADAQQEDFSWVGENLVIYDYCKDSERYPKLPEECSL
;
A
#
# COMPACT_ATOMS: atom_id res chain seq x y z
N MET A 1 20.45 -83.60 23.18
CA MET A 1 19.63 -84.48 24.04
C MET A 1 19.37 -83.73 25.34
N GLY A 2 18.12 -83.37 25.64
CA GLY A 2 17.65 -82.72 26.89
C GLY A 2 17.98 -81.23 27.01
N MET A 3 17.03 -80.30 26.81
CA MET A 3 16.02 -79.81 27.77
C MET A 3 16.64 -79.20 29.04
N TRP A 4 16.39 -77.91 29.31
CA TRP A 4 15.53 -77.45 30.41
C TRP A 4 15.49 -75.91 30.45
N VAL A 5 14.29 -75.37 30.30
CA VAL A 5 13.91 -74.03 30.79
C VAL A 5 13.30 -74.25 32.18
N PRO A 6 13.50 -73.33 33.13
CA PRO A 6 12.32 -72.79 33.77
C PRO A 6 12.33 -71.26 33.85
N SER A 7 11.15 -70.76 33.52
CA SER A 7 10.63 -69.41 33.65
C SER A 7 10.82 -68.83 35.05
N LEU A 8 11.21 -67.56 35.11
CA LEU A 8 10.66 -66.65 36.11
C LEU A 8 10.17 -65.39 35.37
N LEU A 9 8.84 -65.27 35.27
CA LEU A 9 8.21 -63.96 35.13
C LEU A 9 8.59 -63.13 36.35
N VAL A 10 8.72 -61.81 36.18
CA VAL A 10 7.91 -60.82 36.92
C VAL A 10 8.28 -59.38 36.49
N LEU A 11 7.21 -58.64 36.13
CA LEU A 11 7.02 -57.19 36.09
C LEU A 11 7.65 -56.36 34.96
N LEU A 12 6.84 -56.25 33.89
CA LEU A 12 6.68 -55.07 33.05
C LEU A 12 6.44 -53.80 33.89
N CYS A 13 7.34 -52.83 33.78
CA CYS A 13 7.02 -51.41 33.95
C CYS A 13 7.33 -50.69 32.63
N SER A 14 6.37 -50.73 31.72
CA SER A 14 6.34 -49.90 30.53
C SER A 14 6.07 -48.44 30.92
N ALA A 15 7.13 -47.64 31.05
CA ALA A 15 7.01 -46.19 30.96
C ALA A 15 6.94 -45.80 29.49
N ALA A 16 5.73 -45.85 28.91
CA ALA A 16 5.47 -45.23 27.63
C ALA A 16 5.51 -43.71 27.85
N SER A 17 6.60 -43.07 27.46
CA SER A 17 6.69 -41.62 27.37
C SER A 17 5.71 -41.15 26.29
N LEU A 18 4.53 -40.68 26.71
CA LEU A 18 3.62 -39.90 25.88
C LEU A 18 4.32 -38.58 25.55
N ILE A 19 5.04 -38.55 24.42
CA ILE A 19 5.43 -37.29 23.79
C ILE A 19 4.14 -36.72 23.20
N SER A 20 3.48 -35.87 23.99
CA SER A 20 2.46 -34.95 23.51
C SER A 20 3.12 -34.02 22.50
N ALA A 21 2.97 -34.31 21.21
CA ALA A 21 3.21 -33.34 20.17
C ALA A 21 2.14 -32.24 20.34
N MET A 22 2.49 -31.17 21.05
CA MET A 22 1.71 -29.94 21.01
C MET A 22 1.94 -29.31 19.64
N SER A 23 1.20 -29.80 18.65
CA SER A 23 0.96 -29.06 17.42
C SER A 23 0.20 -27.80 17.83
N SER A 24 0.92 -26.70 18.01
CA SER A 24 0.36 -25.37 18.04
C SER A 24 -0.18 -25.06 16.64
N ALA A 25 -1.33 -25.64 16.33
CA ALA A 25 -2.15 -25.21 15.22
C ALA A 25 -2.53 -23.76 15.51
N ALA A 26 -1.98 -22.84 14.72
CA ALA A 26 -2.46 -21.47 14.68
C ALA A 26 -3.99 -21.50 14.47
N PRO A 27 -4.77 -20.65 15.14
CA PRO A 27 -6.19 -20.58 14.88
C PRO A 27 -6.40 -20.09 13.45
N ALA A 28 -6.66 -21.03 12.54
CA ALA A 28 -7.22 -20.73 11.23
C ALA A 28 -8.70 -20.39 11.45
N ASN A 29 -8.95 -19.11 11.73
CA ASN A 29 -10.26 -18.51 11.57
C ASN A 29 -10.09 -17.01 11.35
N ASN A 30 -10.07 -16.61 10.08
CA ASN A 30 -11.04 -15.60 9.71
C ASN A 30 -11.53 -15.92 8.30
N THR A 31 -12.83 -16.14 8.19
CA THR A 31 -13.56 -16.21 6.94
C THR A 31 -13.20 -14.98 6.12
N SER A 32 -12.39 -15.16 5.08
CA SER A 32 -12.27 -14.21 3.99
C SER A 32 -13.64 -14.12 3.33
N SER A 33 -14.53 -13.29 3.86
CA SER A 33 -15.66 -12.77 3.10
C SER A 33 -15.06 -12.26 1.81
N SER A 34 -15.45 -12.81 0.65
CA SER A 34 -14.91 -12.36 -0.61
C SER A 34 -15.13 -10.84 -0.71
N PHE A 35 -14.04 -10.07 -0.72
CA PHE A 35 -14.12 -8.62 -0.85
C PHE A 35 -14.68 -8.31 -2.24
N SER A 36 -15.97 -8.01 -2.30
CA SER A 36 -16.62 -7.58 -3.55
C SER A 36 -16.33 -6.10 -3.77
N PHE A 37 -15.93 -5.75 -4.99
CA PHE A 37 -15.77 -4.35 -5.41
C PHE A 37 -17.01 -3.53 -5.06
N LYS A 38 -18.17 -4.11 -5.40
CA LYS A 38 -19.48 -3.45 -5.34
C LYS A 38 -19.91 -3.09 -3.92
N ASP A 39 -19.29 -3.68 -2.91
CA ASP A 39 -19.63 -3.40 -1.52
C ASP A 39 -18.81 -2.23 -0.96
N ASN A 40 -17.60 -2.04 -1.49
CA ASN A 40 -16.61 -1.13 -0.92
C ASN A 40 -16.36 0.12 -1.76
N PHE A 41 -16.60 0.06 -3.08
CA PHE A 41 -16.19 1.08 -4.02
C PHE A 41 -17.34 1.60 -4.88
N ASP A 42 -17.18 2.85 -5.30
CA ASP A 42 -17.95 3.48 -6.36
C ASP A 42 -17.02 3.83 -7.53
N ILE A 43 -17.48 3.61 -8.76
CA ILE A 43 -16.80 4.08 -9.97
C ILE A 43 -17.03 5.59 -10.05
N MET A 44 -15.95 6.36 -10.25
CA MET A 44 -16.02 7.81 -10.28
C MET A 44 -16.39 8.33 -11.68
N TRP A 45 -15.84 7.72 -12.74
CA TRP A 45 -16.17 8.04 -14.14
C TRP A 45 -15.81 6.88 -15.09
N ALA A 46 -16.33 6.93 -16.32
CA ALA A 46 -16.07 5.97 -17.40
C ALA A 46 -16.29 4.50 -17.02
N GLU A 47 -17.54 4.15 -16.67
CA GLU A 47 -17.93 2.78 -16.29
C GLU A 47 -17.60 1.73 -17.37
N ASP A 48 -17.60 2.11 -18.64
CA ASP A 48 -17.25 1.27 -19.79
C ASP A 48 -15.76 0.91 -19.87
N HIS A 49 -14.91 1.67 -19.15
CA HIS A 49 -13.47 1.43 -18.98
C HIS A 49 -13.17 0.60 -17.72
N PHE A 50 -14.19 -0.03 -17.14
CA PHE A 50 -14.06 -0.92 -15.99
C PHE A 50 -14.54 -2.33 -16.37
N LYS A 51 -13.71 -3.35 -16.11
CA LYS A 51 -14.14 -4.76 -16.25
C LYS A 51 -13.78 -5.54 -15.01
N THR A 52 -14.51 -6.63 -14.80
CA THR A 52 -14.21 -7.61 -13.75
C THR A 52 -13.92 -8.96 -14.38
N SER A 53 -13.03 -9.74 -13.77
CA SER A 53 -12.80 -11.13 -14.18
C SER A 53 -14.07 -11.97 -13.99
N PRO A 54 -14.22 -13.12 -14.68
CA PRO A 54 -15.41 -13.96 -14.55
C PRO A 54 -15.74 -14.41 -13.11
N ASP A 55 -14.74 -14.51 -12.24
CA ASP A 55 -14.87 -14.85 -10.81
C ASP A 55 -15.12 -13.62 -9.91
N GLY A 56 -15.16 -12.42 -10.48
CA GLY A 56 -15.35 -11.14 -9.79
C GLY A 56 -14.18 -10.68 -8.92
N GLN A 57 -13.08 -11.43 -8.86
CA GLN A 57 -11.96 -11.18 -7.94
C GLN A 57 -10.97 -10.14 -8.46
N THR A 58 -10.91 -9.92 -9.76
CA THR A 58 -9.99 -8.97 -10.41
C THR A 58 -10.76 -7.84 -11.05
N TRP A 59 -10.29 -6.63 -10.83
CA TRP A 59 -10.82 -5.44 -11.49
C TRP A 59 -9.79 -4.89 -12.45
N TYR A 60 -10.23 -4.48 -13.63
CA TYR A 60 -9.40 -3.99 -14.71
C TYR A 60 -9.83 -2.57 -15.04
N LEU A 61 -8.89 -1.63 -14.94
CA LEU A 61 -9.07 -0.25 -15.36
C LEU A 61 -8.36 -0.06 -16.69
N TYR A 62 -9.10 0.45 -17.66
CA TYR A 62 -8.62 0.68 -19.02
C TYR A 62 -8.38 2.17 -19.26
N LEU A 63 -7.31 2.48 -19.98
CA LEU A 63 -7.05 3.80 -20.55
C LEU A 63 -6.86 3.65 -22.05
N ASP A 64 -7.59 4.46 -22.80
CA ASP A 64 -7.36 4.66 -24.23
C ASP A 64 -7.39 6.16 -24.57
N ASN A 65 -7.33 6.48 -25.87
CA ASN A 65 -7.24 7.87 -26.32
C ASN A 65 -8.52 8.69 -26.11
N THR A 66 -9.59 8.07 -25.62
CA THR A 66 -10.85 8.74 -25.30
C THR A 66 -10.90 9.15 -23.83
N THR A 67 -10.60 8.23 -22.91
CA THR A 67 -10.64 8.49 -21.46
C THR A 67 -9.84 7.45 -20.67
N GLY A 68 -9.41 7.85 -19.48
CA GLY A 68 -9.08 6.92 -18.39
C GLY A 68 -10.30 6.61 -17.54
N CYS A 69 -10.08 5.99 -16.38
CA CYS A 69 -11.12 5.74 -15.39
C CYS A 69 -10.55 5.70 -13.96
N GLY A 70 -11.44 5.71 -12.98
CA GLY A 70 -11.06 5.62 -11.57
C GLY A 70 -12.22 5.24 -10.67
N PHE A 71 -11.87 4.83 -9.45
CA PHE A 71 -12.81 4.45 -8.41
C PHE A 71 -12.35 4.97 -7.06
N GLN A 72 -13.30 5.03 -6.12
CA GLN A 72 -13.05 5.46 -4.74
C GLN A 72 -13.79 4.58 -3.75
N THR A 73 -13.33 4.51 -2.51
CA THR A 73 -14.10 3.88 -1.43
C THR A 73 -15.39 4.65 -1.17
N ARG A 74 -16.43 3.92 -0.76
CA ARG A 74 -17.69 4.55 -0.31
C ARG A 74 -17.53 5.33 0.99
N GLN A 75 -16.58 4.91 1.80
CA GLN A 75 -16.36 5.43 3.13
C GLN A 75 -15.04 6.20 3.17
N ARG A 76 -15.00 7.21 4.04
CA ARG A 76 -13.76 7.85 4.47
C ARG A 76 -13.23 7.14 5.69
N TYR A 77 -11.93 7.21 5.89
CA TYR A 77 -11.23 6.64 7.02
C TYR A 77 -10.28 7.67 7.63
N ARG A 78 -10.04 7.59 8.93
CA ARG A 78 -8.96 8.34 9.57
C ARG A 78 -8.09 7.39 10.34
N PHE A 79 -6.84 7.26 9.92
CA PHE A 79 -5.91 6.24 10.38
C PHE A 79 -6.33 4.80 10.06
N GLY A 80 -5.35 3.90 10.04
CA GLY A 80 -5.52 2.49 9.72
C GLY A 80 -4.45 1.94 8.80
N TRP A 81 -4.71 0.72 8.35
CA TRP A 81 -3.96 0.00 7.34
C TRP A 81 -4.81 -0.19 6.09
N PHE A 82 -4.30 0.31 4.98
CA PHE A 82 -4.96 0.24 3.68
C PHE A 82 -4.06 -0.46 2.69
N SER A 83 -4.59 -1.47 2.01
CA SER A 83 -3.79 -2.36 1.18
C SER A 83 -4.56 -2.83 -0.04
N MET A 84 -3.87 -2.94 -1.16
CA MET A 84 -4.43 -3.45 -2.42
C MET A 84 -3.34 -4.19 -3.19
N LYS A 85 -3.71 -5.28 -3.86
CA LYS A 85 -2.82 -5.90 -4.85
C LYS A 85 -3.00 -5.24 -6.21
N LEU A 86 -1.90 -4.77 -6.79
CA LEU A 86 -1.88 -4.17 -8.12
C LEU A 86 -0.95 -4.97 -9.04
N LYS A 87 -1.35 -5.10 -10.29
CA LYS A 87 -0.48 -5.47 -11.41
C LYS A 87 -0.55 -4.36 -12.46
N LEU A 88 0.60 -3.80 -12.80
CA LEU A 88 0.69 -2.60 -13.62
C LEU A 88 0.58 -2.92 -15.12
N VAL A 89 0.47 -1.85 -15.93
CA VAL A 89 0.38 -1.94 -17.39
C VAL A 89 1.64 -2.58 -17.96
N GLY A 90 1.48 -3.70 -18.67
CA GLY A 90 2.59 -4.35 -19.39
C GLY A 90 2.91 -3.67 -20.72
N GLY A 91 4.10 -3.93 -21.27
CA GLY A 91 4.51 -3.40 -22.57
C GLY A 91 5.01 -1.96 -22.51
N ASP A 92 4.65 -1.15 -23.51
CA ASP A 92 4.94 0.29 -23.50
C ASP A 92 3.83 1.00 -22.73
N SER A 93 4.19 1.65 -21.63
CA SER A 93 3.31 2.43 -20.77
C SER A 93 3.83 3.84 -20.54
N ALA A 94 4.77 4.33 -21.38
CA ALA A 94 5.27 5.69 -21.26
C ALA A 94 4.12 6.71 -21.31
N GLY A 95 4.17 7.72 -20.45
CA GLY A 95 3.14 8.75 -20.30
C GLY A 95 1.90 8.32 -19.53
N VAL A 96 1.77 7.04 -19.15
CA VAL A 96 0.63 6.53 -18.37
C VAL A 96 0.97 6.49 -16.89
N VAL A 97 0.05 6.99 -16.06
CA VAL A 97 0.11 6.89 -14.60
C VAL A 97 -1.02 6.00 -14.12
N THR A 98 -0.66 4.99 -13.32
CA THR A 98 -1.60 4.30 -12.44
C THR A 98 -1.43 4.90 -11.05
N ALA A 99 -2.51 5.30 -10.39
CA ALA A 99 -2.46 5.88 -9.05
C ALA A 99 -3.24 5.02 -8.04
N TYR A 100 -2.75 4.95 -6.81
CA TYR A 100 -3.42 4.37 -5.64
C TYR A 100 -3.15 5.31 -4.46
N TYR A 101 -4.16 6.02 -4.00
CA TYR A 101 -3.93 7.17 -3.13
C TYR A 101 -5.08 7.42 -2.18
N MET A 102 -4.80 8.06 -1.06
CA MET A 102 -5.81 8.55 -0.13
C MET A 102 -5.99 10.04 -0.29
N CYS A 103 -7.21 10.56 -0.28
CA CYS A 103 -7.46 12.00 -0.32
C CYS A 103 -8.67 12.40 0.54
N SER A 104 -8.58 13.54 1.22
CA SER A 104 -9.64 14.04 2.10
C SER A 104 -10.85 14.62 1.37
N ASP A 105 -10.72 14.85 0.06
CA ASP A 105 -11.72 15.49 -0.76
C ASP A 105 -12.02 14.64 -2.01
N LEU A 106 -13.16 14.92 -2.65
CA LEU A 106 -13.50 14.34 -3.93
C LEU A 106 -12.76 15.13 -5.02
N GLY A 107 -11.67 14.55 -5.51
CA GLY A 107 -10.79 15.20 -6.48
C GLY A 107 -9.67 16.04 -5.83
N ALA A 108 -8.88 16.72 -6.67
CA ALA A 108 -7.70 17.46 -6.25
C ALA A 108 -8.04 18.86 -5.68
N ALA A 109 -8.88 18.92 -4.62
CA ALA A 109 -9.28 20.17 -4.00
C ALA A 109 -8.07 20.98 -3.44
N PRO A 110 -8.16 22.32 -3.36
CA PRO A 110 -7.04 23.19 -2.99
C PRO A 110 -6.51 23.00 -1.56
N GLU A 111 -7.32 22.50 -0.63
CA GLU A 111 -6.94 22.35 0.78
C GLU A 111 -6.91 20.87 1.21
N ARG A 112 -6.81 19.93 0.28
CA ARG A 112 -6.87 18.50 0.60
C ARG A 112 -5.64 18.02 1.39
N ASP A 113 -5.86 17.00 2.21
CA ASP A 113 -4.81 16.10 2.67
C ASP A 113 -4.77 14.90 1.70
N GLU A 114 -3.59 14.42 1.33
CA GLU A 114 -3.43 13.36 0.32
C GLU A 114 -2.17 12.51 0.56
N LEU A 115 -2.24 11.21 0.28
CA LEU A 115 -1.14 10.24 0.38
C LEU A 115 -1.09 9.41 -0.89
N ASP A 116 0.01 9.49 -1.63
CA ASP A 116 0.06 8.96 -3.00
C ASP A 116 0.99 7.76 -3.15
N PHE A 117 0.53 6.74 -3.86
CA PHE A 117 1.35 5.94 -4.76
C PHE A 117 0.99 6.29 -6.20
N GLU A 118 1.98 6.68 -6.99
CA GLU A 118 1.86 6.90 -8.43
C GLU A 118 2.90 6.04 -9.16
N PHE A 119 2.41 5.18 -10.03
CA PHE A 119 3.23 4.28 -10.83
C PHE A 119 3.43 4.89 -12.21
N LEU A 120 4.64 5.39 -12.43
CA LEU A 120 5.01 6.08 -13.65
C LEU A 120 5.46 5.05 -14.68
N GLY A 121 4.68 4.88 -15.74
CA GLY A 121 4.97 3.95 -16.82
C GLY A 121 6.19 4.35 -17.64
N ASN A 122 6.66 3.42 -18.46
CA ASN A 122 7.90 3.60 -19.22
C ASN A 122 7.84 2.85 -20.55
N ARG A 123 8.84 3.08 -21.42
CA ARG A 123 8.98 2.35 -22.68
C ARG A 123 9.19 0.86 -22.40
N THR A 124 8.76 0.01 -23.34
CA THR A 124 8.96 -1.45 -23.26
C THR A 124 10.41 -1.80 -22.86
N GLY A 125 10.56 -2.60 -21.81
CA GLY A 125 11.85 -3.06 -21.31
C GLY A 125 12.61 -2.06 -20.42
N GLN A 126 12.04 -0.87 -20.18
CA GLN A 126 12.56 0.09 -19.20
C GLN A 126 11.80 -0.04 -17.87
N PRO A 127 12.46 0.23 -16.73
CA PRO A 127 11.85 0.02 -15.42
C PRO A 127 10.73 1.04 -15.16
N TYR A 128 9.71 0.58 -14.43
CA TYR A 128 8.74 1.45 -13.79
C TYR A 128 9.40 2.30 -12.69
N THR A 129 8.81 3.45 -12.41
CA THR A 129 9.12 4.26 -11.22
C THR A 129 7.91 4.33 -10.31
N ILE A 130 8.09 4.08 -9.01
CA ILE A 130 7.09 4.42 -8.00
C ILE A 130 7.40 5.81 -7.47
N GLN A 131 6.46 6.73 -7.58
CA GLN A 131 6.45 7.99 -6.87
C GLN A 131 5.52 7.88 -5.65
N THR A 132 5.99 8.33 -4.50
CA THR A 132 5.14 8.59 -3.33
C THR A 132 5.11 10.07 -3.04
N ASN A 133 3.98 10.59 -2.56
CA ASN A 133 3.83 11.99 -2.20
C ASN A 133 2.91 12.15 -0.99
N VAL A 134 3.01 13.29 -0.31
CA VAL A 134 2.20 13.61 0.87
C VAL A 134 1.78 15.07 0.75
N TYR A 135 0.47 15.32 0.85
CA TYR A 135 -0.11 16.65 0.95
C TYR A 135 -0.72 16.88 2.32
N LYS A 136 -0.50 18.08 2.85
CA LYS A 136 -1.21 18.63 4.02
C LYS A 136 -1.79 19.98 3.63
N ASN A 137 -3.10 20.15 3.78
CA ASN A 137 -3.81 21.39 3.44
C ASN A 137 -3.46 21.93 2.05
N GLY A 138 -3.38 21.03 1.05
CA GLY A 138 -3.06 21.37 -0.34
C GLY A 138 -1.58 21.53 -0.65
N VAL A 139 -0.71 21.54 0.36
CA VAL A 139 0.73 21.67 0.18
C VAL A 139 1.36 20.29 0.07
N GLY A 140 1.76 19.93 -1.15
CA GLY A 140 2.52 18.71 -1.43
C GLY A 140 3.98 19.00 -1.72
N GLY A 141 4.48 18.41 -2.81
CA GLY A 141 5.88 18.54 -3.22
C GLY A 141 6.84 17.66 -2.42
N ARG A 142 6.31 16.63 -1.76
CA ARG A 142 7.07 15.71 -0.93
C ARG A 142 7.33 14.44 -1.73
N GLU A 143 7.67 14.55 -3.01
CA GLU A 143 7.85 13.39 -3.87
C GLU A 143 9.10 12.61 -3.45
N MET A 144 8.97 11.30 -3.33
CA MET A 144 10.10 10.37 -3.35
C MET A 144 9.87 9.36 -4.46
N ARG A 145 10.89 9.10 -5.27
CA ARG A 145 10.82 8.16 -6.40
C ARG A 145 11.75 6.98 -6.18
N HIS A 146 11.26 5.80 -6.53
CA HIS A 146 11.95 4.53 -6.33
C HIS A 146 11.92 3.68 -7.60
N THR A 147 13.01 2.99 -7.88
CA THR A 147 12.98 1.78 -8.71
C THR A 147 12.48 0.59 -7.88
N LEU A 148 12.02 -0.46 -8.56
CA LEU A 148 11.57 -1.70 -7.91
C LEU A 148 12.59 -2.83 -8.07
N TRP A 149 12.59 -3.78 -7.13
CA TRP A 149 13.41 -4.99 -7.16
C TRP A 149 12.75 -6.16 -7.90
N PHE A 150 11.66 -5.90 -8.62
CA PHE A 150 10.89 -6.84 -9.41
C PHE A 150 10.21 -6.13 -10.58
N ASP A 151 9.65 -6.90 -11.53
CA ASP A 151 8.82 -6.39 -12.61
C ASP A 151 7.35 -6.30 -12.14
N PRO A 152 6.80 -5.09 -11.89
CA PRO A 152 5.44 -4.91 -11.37
C PRO A 152 4.34 -5.20 -12.41
N THR A 153 4.71 -5.51 -13.66
CA THR A 153 3.78 -5.87 -14.73
C THR A 153 3.58 -7.38 -14.83
N ALA A 154 4.49 -8.16 -14.26
CA ALA A 154 4.52 -9.62 -14.38
C ALA A 154 3.52 -10.31 -13.45
N ASP A 155 3.40 -9.86 -12.21
CA ASP A 155 2.48 -10.42 -11.22
C ASP A 155 1.90 -9.33 -10.30
N PHE A 156 0.91 -9.72 -9.48
CA PHE A 156 0.33 -8.86 -8.47
C PHE A 156 1.28 -8.70 -7.29
N HIS A 157 1.56 -7.45 -6.93
CA HIS A 157 2.26 -7.07 -5.71
C HIS A 157 1.35 -6.27 -4.81
N THR A 158 1.60 -6.32 -3.50
CA THR A 158 0.80 -5.59 -2.52
C THR A 158 1.37 -4.20 -2.33
N TYR A 159 0.51 -3.19 -2.31
CA TYR A 159 0.89 -1.83 -1.98
C TYR A 159 0.03 -1.38 -0.82
N SER A 160 0.68 -0.93 0.25
CA SER A 160 -0.02 -0.63 1.50
C SER A 160 0.42 0.69 2.11
N ILE A 161 -0.51 1.34 2.80
CA ILE A 161 -0.29 2.54 3.58
C ILE A 161 -0.70 2.22 5.02
N LEU A 162 0.25 2.26 5.94
CA LEU A 162 -0.03 2.41 7.37
C LEU A 162 -0.08 3.91 7.67
N TRP A 163 -1.19 4.38 8.20
CA TRP A 163 -1.35 5.77 8.60
C TRP A 163 -1.87 5.81 10.03
N ASN A 164 -1.07 6.37 10.95
CA ASN A 164 -1.49 6.62 12.32
C ASN A 164 -0.99 8.00 12.76
N ASN A 165 -1.14 8.33 14.05
CA ASN A 165 -0.75 9.64 14.55
C ASN A 165 0.78 9.83 14.72
N HIS A 166 1.58 8.79 14.52
CA HIS A 166 3.04 8.82 14.67
C HIS A 166 3.78 8.87 13.35
N HIS A 167 3.29 8.16 12.34
CA HIS A 167 3.88 8.14 11.01
C HIS A 167 2.89 7.68 9.94
N ILE A 168 3.28 7.95 8.69
CA ILE A 168 2.76 7.28 7.51
C ILE A 168 3.89 6.39 6.99
N VAL A 169 3.58 5.13 6.72
CA VAL A 169 4.53 4.19 6.13
C VAL A 169 3.95 3.63 4.85
N PHE A 170 4.70 3.80 3.76
CA PHE A 170 4.39 3.24 2.44
C PHE A 170 5.12 1.91 2.31
N PHE A 171 4.38 0.84 2.03
CA PHE A 171 4.91 -0.50 1.86
C PHE A 171 4.73 -0.99 0.43
N VAL A 172 5.73 -1.72 -0.05
CA VAL A 172 5.63 -2.61 -1.20
C VAL A 172 5.84 -4.03 -0.70
N ASP A 173 4.84 -4.87 -0.90
CA ASP A 173 4.66 -6.16 -0.23
C ASP A 173 4.71 -6.02 1.29
N LYS A 174 5.85 -6.32 1.92
CA LYS A 174 6.07 -6.15 3.37
C LYS A 174 7.22 -5.19 3.68
N VAL A 175 7.85 -4.67 2.63
CA VAL A 175 9.04 -3.83 2.71
C VAL A 175 8.61 -2.37 2.78
N PRO A 176 8.92 -1.64 3.87
CA PRO A 176 8.71 -0.21 3.92
C PRO A 176 9.64 0.47 2.92
N ILE A 177 9.08 1.29 2.02
CA ILE A 177 9.86 2.08 1.07
C ILE A 177 10.00 3.54 1.49
N ARG A 178 9.10 4.01 2.37
CA ARG A 178 9.11 5.38 2.91
C ARG A 178 8.44 5.43 4.26
N VAL A 179 9.07 6.15 5.19
CA VAL A 179 8.48 6.56 6.47
C VAL A 179 8.39 8.08 6.51
N TYR A 180 7.22 8.62 6.80
CA TYR A 180 6.96 10.05 6.95
C TYR A 180 6.44 10.30 8.37
N LYS A 181 7.27 10.91 9.23
CA LYS A 181 7.05 10.97 10.68
C LYS A 181 6.27 12.20 11.12
N ASN A 182 5.42 12.05 12.13
CA ASN A 182 4.80 13.15 12.87
C ASN A 182 5.67 13.51 14.09
N ASN A 183 6.04 14.78 14.26
CA ASN A 183 6.79 15.25 15.42
C ASN A 183 5.90 15.51 16.66
N GLY A 184 4.57 15.36 16.51
CA GLY A 184 3.58 15.55 17.56
C GLY A 184 3.39 17.01 18.01
N ARG A 185 4.06 17.98 17.38
CA ARG A 185 3.96 19.40 17.72
C ARG A 185 2.74 20.02 17.03
N LYS A 186 2.20 21.08 17.64
CA LYS A 186 1.09 21.86 17.10
C LYS A 186 1.47 23.35 17.05
N PRO A 187 1.14 24.10 15.98
CA PRO A 187 0.48 23.62 14.76
C PRO A 187 1.34 22.61 13.98
N ASN A 188 0.68 21.71 13.23
CA ASN A 188 1.35 20.76 12.34
C ASN A 188 0.89 21.04 10.90
N ASP A 189 1.81 21.60 10.12
CA ASP A 189 1.52 22.07 8.77
C ASP A 189 1.99 21.10 7.68
N TYR A 190 2.49 19.91 8.04
CA TYR A 190 3.07 18.97 7.08
C TYR A 190 2.55 17.53 7.20
N PHE A 191 1.92 17.14 8.32
CA PHE A 191 1.41 15.79 8.55
C PHE A 191 -0.13 15.77 8.52
N PRO A 192 -0.76 14.91 7.72
CA PRO A 192 -2.22 14.80 7.63
C PRO A 192 -2.76 13.96 8.79
N ASP A 193 -3.05 14.58 9.92
CA ASP A 193 -3.65 13.93 11.10
C ASP A 193 -5.07 14.40 11.41
N GLU A 194 -5.69 15.28 10.60
CA GLU A 194 -6.95 15.95 10.94
C GLU A 194 -8.13 15.49 10.08
N LYS A 195 -7.94 15.38 8.76
CA LYS A 195 -9.03 15.15 7.81
C LYS A 195 -9.17 13.65 7.50
N PRO A 196 -10.37 13.06 7.58
CA PRO A 196 -10.58 11.70 7.10
C PRO A 196 -10.48 11.65 5.57
N MET A 197 -9.95 10.56 5.03
CA MET A 197 -9.67 10.38 3.61
C MET A 197 -10.42 9.20 3.00
N TYR A 198 -10.91 9.36 1.78
CA TYR A 198 -11.26 8.24 0.91
C TYR A 198 -9.99 7.59 0.38
N MET A 199 -10.07 6.33 -0.01
CA MET A 199 -9.06 5.69 -0.84
C MET A 199 -9.53 5.70 -2.29
N PHE A 200 -8.61 5.97 -3.21
CA PHE A 200 -8.85 6.13 -4.63
C PHE A 200 -7.87 5.26 -5.43
N SER A 201 -8.27 4.95 -6.66
CA SER A 201 -7.34 4.52 -7.68
C SER A 201 -7.81 4.93 -9.07
N SER A 202 -6.86 5.20 -9.96
CA SER A 202 -7.13 5.65 -11.32
C SER A 202 -6.03 5.27 -12.28
N ILE A 203 -6.36 5.29 -13.57
CA ILE A 203 -5.40 5.21 -14.67
C ILE A 203 -5.64 6.38 -15.62
N TRP A 204 -4.59 7.12 -15.95
CA TRP A 204 -4.70 8.35 -16.74
C TRP A 204 -3.41 8.70 -17.47
N ASN A 205 -3.53 9.61 -18.45
CA ASN A 205 -2.41 10.14 -19.21
C ASN A 205 -1.78 11.36 -18.53
N ALA A 206 -0.47 11.32 -18.33
CA ALA A 206 0.33 12.32 -17.64
C ALA A 206 1.57 12.70 -18.46
N ASP A 207 1.36 12.86 -19.77
CA ASP A 207 2.41 13.07 -20.78
C ASP A 207 3.40 14.19 -20.42
N ASP A 208 2.95 15.21 -19.71
CA ASP A 208 3.75 16.39 -19.39
C ASP A 208 4.83 16.15 -18.34
N TRP A 209 4.78 15.03 -17.61
CA TRP A 209 5.74 14.80 -16.52
C TRP A 209 6.08 13.34 -16.20
N ALA A 210 5.21 12.37 -16.51
CA ALA A 210 5.31 11.01 -15.96
C ALA A 210 6.60 10.28 -16.36
N THR A 211 6.90 10.22 -17.65
CA THR A 211 8.03 9.41 -18.14
C THR A 211 9.18 10.30 -18.58
N ARG A 212 10.35 10.10 -17.95
CA ARG A 212 11.57 10.92 -18.17
C ARG A 212 11.30 12.42 -18.05
N GLY A 213 10.51 12.82 -17.05
CA GLY A 213 10.13 14.22 -16.84
C GLY A 213 9.27 14.80 -17.97
N GLY A 214 8.49 13.96 -18.66
CA GLY A 214 7.59 14.37 -19.72
C GLY A 214 8.18 14.36 -21.13
N LEU A 215 9.43 13.89 -21.30
CA LEU A 215 10.07 13.77 -22.62
C LEU A 215 9.46 12.64 -23.45
N GLU A 216 9.00 11.56 -22.80
CA GLU A 216 8.40 10.41 -23.47
C GLU A 216 6.88 10.48 -23.34
N LYS A 217 6.21 10.52 -24.49
CA LYS A 217 4.75 10.65 -24.60
C LYS A 217 4.08 9.29 -24.83
N THR A 218 2.80 9.22 -24.48
CA THR A 218 1.96 8.04 -24.67
C THR A 218 1.83 7.71 -26.14
N ASP A 219 2.19 6.47 -26.52
CA ASP A 219 1.87 5.94 -27.84
C ASP A 219 0.48 5.28 -27.80
N TRP A 220 -0.53 6.04 -28.21
CA TRP A 220 -1.92 5.57 -28.24
C TRP A 220 -2.16 4.37 -29.17
N LYS A 221 -1.20 3.97 -30.02
CA LYS A 221 -1.28 2.71 -30.77
C LYS A 221 -1.12 1.47 -29.88
N SER A 222 -0.52 1.65 -28.70
CA SER A 222 -0.37 0.61 -27.67
C SER A 222 -1.60 0.49 -26.77
N ALA A 223 -2.60 1.36 -26.93
CA ALA A 223 -3.85 1.28 -26.20
C ALA A 223 -4.66 0.00 -26.57
N PRO A 224 -5.46 -0.53 -25.64
CA PRO A 224 -5.71 0.01 -24.32
C PRO A 224 -4.62 -0.37 -23.30
N PHE A 225 -4.28 0.58 -22.43
CA PHE A 225 -3.44 0.34 -21.27
C PHE A 225 -4.30 -0.20 -20.13
N VAL A 226 -3.84 -1.24 -19.43
CA VAL A 226 -4.66 -1.93 -18.42
C VAL A 226 -3.91 -2.08 -17.10
N SER A 227 -4.46 -1.51 -16.04
CA SER A 227 -4.04 -1.79 -14.66
C SER A 227 -5.02 -2.74 -14.00
N SER A 228 -4.52 -3.69 -13.20
CA SER A 228 -5.33 -4.74 -12.58
C SER A 228 -5.25 -4.70 -11.05
N TYR A 229 -6.38 -4.94 -10.38
CA TYR A 229 -6.54 -4.80 -8.93
C TYR A 229 -7.18 -6.03 -8.32
N ARG A 230 -6.73 -6.43 -7.12
CA ARG A 230 -7.29 -7.52 -6.31
C ARG A 230 -7.14 -7.22 -4.81
N ASP A 231 -7.88 -7.98 -4.00
CA ASP A 231 -7.65 -8.12 -2.56
C ASP A 231 -7.57 -6.77 -1.83
N PHE A 232 -8.54 -5.88 -2.05
CA PHE A 232 -8.64 -4.67 -1.26
C PHE A 232 -8.85 -5.00 0.21
N HIS A 233 -8.06 -4.39 1.06
CA HIS A 233 -8.19 -4.50 2.50
C HIS A 233 -8.06 -3.11 3.13
N ALA A 234 -9.09 -2.70 3.86
CA ALA A 234 -9.07 -1.51 4.70
C ALA A 234 -9.42 -1.92 6.12
N ASP A 235 -8.40 -1.94 6.98
CA ASP A 235 -8.55 -2.07 8.42
C ASP A 235 -8.20 -0.72 9.05
N GLY A 236 -9.19 0.16 9.09
CA GLY A 236 -9.02 1.54 9.53
C GLY A 236 -10.27 2.09 10.17
N CYS A 237 -10.13 3.23 10.87
CA CYS A 237 -11.28 3.85 11.52
C CYS A 237 -12.17 4.52 10.49
N GLN A 238 -13.28 3.86 10.15
CA GLN A 238 -14.30 4.44 9.29
C GLN A 238 -14.88 5.71 9.91
N TRP A 239 -14.85 6.80 9.14
CA TRP A 239 -15.31 8.10 9.61
C TRP A 239 -16.83 8.13 9.79
N LYS A 240 -17.28 8.56 10.97
CA LYS A 240 -18.67 8.88 11.27
C LYS A 240 -18.72 10.20 12.01
N ASP A 241 -19.48 11.15 11.47
CA ASP A 241 -19.58 12.48 12.06
C ASP A 241 -20.21 12.44 13.47
N PRO A 242 -19.83 13.38 14.36
CA PRO A 242 -18.83 14.43 14.14
C PRO A 242 -17.38 13.95 14.35
N TYR A 243 -17.18 12.89 15.12
CA TYR A 243 -15.87 12.31 15.42
C TYR A 243 -16.06 10.90 15.98
N PRO A 244 -15.67 9.83 15.29
CA PRO A 244 -15.86 8.47 15.78
C PRO A 244 -14.81 8.13 16.86
N ALA A 245 -15.19 7.28 17.82
CA ALA A 245 -14.31 6.89 18.93
C ALA A 245 -12.99 6.26 18.45
N CYS A 246 -13.02 5.49 17.36
CA CYS A 246 -11.83 4.85 16.79
C CYS A 246 -10.81 5.82 16.18
N ALA A 247 -11.18 7.09 15.98
CA ALA A 247 -10.25 8.11 15.49
C ALA A 247 -9.50 8.79 16.65
N SER A 248 -9.78 8.39 17.90
CA SER A 248 -8.98 8.79 19.06
C SER A 248 -7.60 8.14 19.00
N THR A 249 -6.56 8.93 19.22
CA THR A 249 -5.15 8.47 19.25
C THR A 249 -4.78 7.79 20.57
N THR A 250 -5.76 7.56 21.44
CA THR A 250 -5.66 6.78 22.68
C THR A 250 -6.63 5.60 22.66
N GLY A 251 -7.03 5.15 21.47
CA GLY A 251 -7.99 4.08 21.26
C GLY A 251 -7.39 2.67 21.39
N ASP A 252 -8.25 1.67 21.27
CA ASP A 252 -7.88 0.25 21.34
C ASP A 252 -7.45 -0.33 19.98
N SER A 253 -7.38 0.50 18.93
CA SER A 253 -6.95 0.08 17.60
C SER A 253 -5.48 -0.34 17.61
N TRP A 254 -5.13 -1.40 16.87
CA TRP A 254 -3.77 -1.93 16.87
C TRP A 254 -2.74 -0.96 16.30
N TRP A 255 -3.12 -0.12 15.33
CA TRP A 255 -2.24 0.88 14.73
C TRP A 255 -1.93 2.06 15.68
N ASP A 256 -2.65 2.16 16.79
CA ASP A 256 -2.43 3.13 17.87
C ASP A 256 -1.70 2.52 19.06
N GLN A 257 -1.18 1.29 18.96
CA GLN A 257 -0.32 0.67 19.98
C GLN A 257 1.16 0.88 19.68
N ASN A 258 2.00 0.83 20.72
CA ASN A 258 3.45 1.11 20.63
C ASN A 258 4.16 0.35 19.50
N GLU A 259 3.75 -0.90 19.25
CA GLU A 259 4.32 -1.76 18.22
C GLU A 259 4.14 -1.21 16.80
N ALA A 260 3.11 -0.37 16.57
CA ALA A 260 2.82 0.25 15.29
C ALA A 260 3.39 1.67 15.14
N TRP A 261 4.03 2.23 16.17
CA TRP A 261 4.57 3.60 16.17
C TRP A 261 6.00 3.70 15.62
N SER A 262 6.62 2.56 15.35
CA SER A 262 7.95 2.47 14.74
C SER A 262 8.04 1.21 13.89
N LEU A 263 9.02 1.17 12.97
CA LEU A 263 9.31 -0.03 12.21
C LEU A 263 9.93 -1.09 13.13
N ALA A 264 9.55 -2.35 12.95
CA ALA A 264 10.26 -3.47 13.57
C ALA A 264 11.72 -3.53 13.08
N ASP A 265 12.63 -4.14 13.85
CA ASP A 265 14.07 -4.17 13.52
C ASP A 265 14.35 -4.69 12.10
N ALA A 266 13.73 -5.81 11.70
CA ALA A 266 13.87 -6.35 10.35
C ALA A 266 13.36 -5.38 9.26
N GLN A 267 12.28 -4.64 9.55
CA GLN A 267 11.76 -3.63 8.63
C GLN A 267 12.69 -2.41 8.53
N GLN A 268 13.46 -2.09 9.58
CA GLN A 268 14.47 -1.02 9.53
C GLN A 268 15.66 -1.40 8.65
N GLU A 269 16.08 -2.67 8.70
CA GLU A 269 17.12 -3.21 7.80
C GLU A 269 16.67 -3.13 6.33
N ASP A 270 15.46 -3.62 6.03
CA ASP A 270 14.87 -3.54 4.69
C ASP A 270 14.72 -2.08 4.23
N PHE A 271 14.22 -1.19 5.10
CA PHE A 271 14.07 0.24 4.79
C PHE A 271 15.41 0.90 4.44
N SER A 272 16.46 0.57 5.20
CA SER A 272 17.81 1.08 4.96
C SER A 272 18.34 0.62 3.61
N TRP A 273 18.15 -0.66 3.28
CA TRP A 273 18.54 -1.20 1.98
C TRP A 273 17.79 -0.53 0.81
N VAL A 274 16.48 -0.29 0.93
CA VAL A 274 15.71 0.46 -0.08
C VAL A 274 16.27 1.87 -0.25
N GLY A 275 16.54 2.56 0.86
CA GLY A 275 17.09 3.92 0.87
C GLY A 275 18.44 4.03 0.14
N GLU A 276 19.30 3.03 0.28
CA GLU A 276 20.63 3.00 -0.33
C GLU A 276 20.60 2.56 -1.80
N ASN A 277 19.68 1.67 -2.18
CA ASN A 277 19.77 0.97 -3.47
C ASN A 277 18.69 1.37 -4.48
N LEU A 278 17.57 1.92 -4.05
CA LEU A 278 16.38 2.05 -4.89
C LEU A 278 15.80 3.46 -4.97
N VAL A 279 16.13 4.36 -4.04
CA VAL A 279 15.70 5.76 -4.10
C VAL A 279 16.45 6.48 -5.22
N ILE A 280 15.70 7.01 -6.20
CA ILE A 280 16.26 7.75 -7.34
C ILE A 280 15.95 9.26 -7.30
N TYR A 281 14.97 9.67 -6.49
CA TYR A 281 14.72 11.08 -6.17
C TYR A 281 14.13 11.16 -4.76
N ASP A 282 14.59 12.15 -4.00
CA ASP A 282 14.16 12.43 -2.65
C ASP A 282 14.11 13.95 -2.47
N TYR A 283 12.91 14.50 -2.26
CA TYR A 283 12.72 15.93 -2.09
C TYR A 283 13.53 16.51 -0.91
N CYS A 284 13.83 15.73 0.12
CA CYS A 284 14.68 16.17 1.24
C CYS A 284 16.14 16.41 0.83
N LYS A 285 16.58 15.83 -0.30
CA LYS A 285 17.93 15.98 -0.85
C LYS A 285 17.98 16.97 -2.02
N ASP A 286 16.84 17.49 -2.46
CA ASP A 286 16.74 18.49 -3.53
C ASP A 286 16.88 19.91 -2.97
N SER A 287 18.13 20.36 -2.83
CA SER A 287 18.42 21.72 -2.35
C SER A 287 18.09 22.82 -3.35
N GLU A 288 17.88 22.49 -4.63
CA GLU A 288 17.47 23.47 -5.65
C GLU A 288 15.99 23.82 -5.45
N ARG A 289 15.15 22.81 -5.27
CA ARG A 289 13.72 22.99 -4.97
C ARG A 289 13.48 23.44 -3.55
N TYR A 290 14.26 22.95 -2.59
CA TYR A 290 14.15 23.28 -1.16
C TYR A 290 15.43 23.92 -0.60
N PRO A 291 15.71 25.21 -0.92
CA PRO A 291 16.83 25.93 -0.31
C PRO A 291 16.73 26.00 1.22
N LYS A 292 15.51 25.99 1.74
CA LYS A 292 15.21 25.74 3.15
C LYS A 292 14.64 24.33 3.27
N LEU A 293 15.35 23.46 3.98
CA LEU A 293 14.94 22.08 4.20
C LEU A 293 13.57 22.03 4.92
N PRO A 294 12.61 21.26 4.40
CA PRO A 294 11.36 20.99 5.11
C PRO A 294 11.61 20.38 6.50
N GLU A 295 10.79 20.75 7.48
CA GLU A 295 11.02 20.39 8.89
C GLU A 295 11.07 18.87 9.09
N GLU A 296 10.17 18.15 8.41
CA GLU A 296 10.02 16.72 8.57
C GLU A 296 11.18 15.89 8.03
N CYS A 297 12.02 16.48 7.16
CA CYS A 297 13.20 15.82 6.62
C CYS A 297 14.28 15.54 7.67
N SER A 298 14.20 16.16 8.85
CA SER A 298 15.17 15.98 9.94
C SER A 298 14.71 14.99 11.03
N LEU A 299 13.58 14.29 10.83
CA LEU A 299 12.93 13.45 11.85
C LEU A 299 13.33 11.97 11.82
#